data_AF-A0A963UWC6-F1
#
_entry.id   AF-A0A963UWC6-F1
#
_cell.length_a   1.000
_cell.length_b   1.000
_cell.length_c   1.000
_cell.angle_alpha   90.00
_cell.angle_beta   90.00
_cell.angle_gamma   90.00
#
_symmetry.space_group_name_H-M   'P 1'
#
loop_
_entity.id
_entity.type
_entity.pdbx_description
1 polymer ?
#
loop_
_entity_poly.entity_id
_entity_poly.type
_entity_poly.pdbx_seq_one_letter_code
_entity_poly.pdbx_strand_id
1 'polypeptide(L)'
;MRSILPILTVVAAIVALWYAAAVWLNSAWSHDQAARAGVSLSLGEVIADTMVQERPVLPAPHQVAAGLWQGVAGQAVTSKRSLVYHGWITFSATMLGFAIGTGLGILLAVGIVHDRAMDMSVMPWAIASQTVPILAIAPMVIV
;
A
#
# COMPACT_ATOMS: atom_id res chain seq x y z
N MET A 1 0.23 16.75 -27.78
CA MET A 1 -1.10 16.22 -28.16
C MET A 1 -1.06 14.85 -28.82
N ARG A 2 -0.05 14.49 -29.65
CA ARG A 2 0.03 13.17 -30.31
C ARG A 2 0.08 11.95 -29.36
N SER A 3 0.50 12.14 -28.11
CA SER A 3 0.58 11.08 -27.09
C SER A 3 -0.69 10.87 -26.26
N ILE A 4 -1.66 11.79 -26.32
CA ILE A 4 -2.86 11.71 -25.47
C ILE A 4 -3.72 10.50 -25.84
N LEU A 5 -3.92 10.26 -27.15
CA LEU A 5 -4.68 9.12 -27.64
C LEU A 5 -4.05 7.78 -27.21
N PRO A 6 -2.74 7.52 -27.44
CA PRO A 6 -2.09 6.31 -26.91
C PRO A 6 -2.26 6.12 -25.39
N ILE A 7 -2.07 7.19 -24.60
CA ILE A 7 -2.20 7.11 -23.14
C ILE A 7 -3.62 6.73 -22.73
N LEU A 8 -4.63 7.39 -23.27
CA LEU A 8 -6.03 7.10 -22.95
C LEU A 8 -6.42 5.68 -23.37
N THR A 9 -5.93 5.19 -24.51
CA THR A 9 -6.18 3.81 -24.95
C THR A 9 -5.60 2.80 -23.96
N VAL A 10 -4.36 3.00 -23.49
CA VAL A 10 -3.73 2.12 -22.50
C VAL A 10 -4.50 2.16 -21.18
N VAL A 11 -4.85 3.35 -20.69
CA VAL A 11 -5.62 3.50 -19.45
C VAL A 11 -6.99 2.81 -19.57
N ALA A 12 -7.70 3.00 -20.68
CA ALA A 12 -8.98 2.36 -20.93
C ALA A 12 -8.84 0.82 -20.97
N ALA A 13 -7.78 0.30 -21.61
CA ALA A 13 -7.51 -1.13 -21.64
C ALA A 13 -7.24 -1.70 -20.24
N ILE A 14 -6.46 -0.99 -19.41
CA ILE A 14 -6.18 -1.38 -18.02
C ILE A 14 -7.48 -1.40 -17.20
N VAL A 15 -8.30 -0.35 -17.31
CA VAL A 15 -9.58 -0.26 -16.57
C VAL A 15 -10.55 -1.36 -17.02
N ALA A 16 -10.65 -1.63 -18.32
CA ALA A 16 -11.48 -2.71 -18.85
C ALA A 16 -11.00 -4.08 -18.33
N LEU A 17 -9.69 -4.33 -18.35
CA LEU A 17 -9.09 -5.55 -17.81
C LEU A 17 -9.38 -5.69 -16.30
N TRP A 18 -9.30 -4.59 -15.55
CA TRP A 18 -9.60 -4.58 -14.12
C TRP A 18 -11.07 -4.91 -13.86
N TYR A 19 -12.02 -4.31 -14.58
CA TYR A 19 -13.44 -4.66 -14.46
C TYR A 19 -13.68 -6.15 -14.76
N ALA A 20 -13.08 -6.68 -15.83
CA ALA A 20 -13.18 -8.10 -16.16
C ALA A 20 -12.59 -9.01 -15.07
N ALA A 21 -11.44 -8.65 -14.51
CA ALA A 21 -10.81 -9.37 -13.41
C ALA A 21 -11.65 -9.31 -12.13
N ALA A 22 -12.31 -8.18 -11.85
CA ALA A 22 -13.20 -8.03 -10.69
C ALA A 22 -14.41 -8.97 -10.81
N VAL A 23 -15.04 -9.04 -11.99
CA VAL A 23 -16.12 -10.04 -12.24
C VAL A 23 -15.59 -11.45 -12.02
N TRP A 24 -14.46 -11.80 -12.65
CA TRP A 24 -13.92 -13.16 -12.60
C TRP A 24 -13.59 -13.61 -11.17
N LEU A 25 -12.84 -12.81 -10.42
CA LEU A 25 -12.39 -13.15 -9.06
C LEU A 25 -13.53 -13.13 -8.04
N ASN A 26 -14.51 -12.24 -8.19
CA ASN A 26 -15.63 -12.12 -7.26
C ASN A 26 -16.80 -13.06 -7.60
N SER A 27 -16.83 -13.66 -8.80
CA SER A 27 -17.93 -14.52 -9.26
C SER A 27 -18.10 -15.79 -8.42
N ALA A 28 -17.01 -16.37 -7.92
CA ALA A 28 -17.04 -17.60 -7.13
C ALA A 28 -17.95 -17.45 -5.90
N TRP A 29 -17.82 -16.34 -5.17
CA TRP A 29 -18.67 -16.06 -4.02
C TRP A 29 -20.15 -15.89 -4.40
N SER A 30 -20.41 -15.24 -5.54
CA SER A 30 -21.78 -15.03 -6.06
C SER A 30 -22.45 -16.36 -6.40
N HIS A 31 -21.71 -17.27 -7.07
CA HIS A 31 -22.17 -18.61 -7.39
C HIS A 31 -22.37 -19.48 -6.14
N ASP A 32 -21.46 -19.42 -5.18
CA ASP A 32 -21.56 -20.18 -3.92
C ASP A 32 -22.75 -19.74 -3.07
N GLN A 33 -23.07 -18.44 -3.06
CA GLN A 33 -24.27 -17.92 -2.39
C GLN A 33 -25.54 -18.38 -3.09
N ALA A 34 -25.58 -18.28 -4.42
CA ALA A 34 -26.73 -18.70 -5.21
C ALA A 34 -27.01 -20.21 -5.08
N ALA A 35 -25.97 -21.04 -5.09
CA ALA A 35 -26.07 -22.47 -4.86
C ALA A 35 -26.66 -22.80 -3.49
N ARG A 36 -26.28 -22.08 -2.43
CA ARG A 36 -26.87 -22.22 -1.09
C ARG A 36 -28.33 -21.79 -1.02
N ALA A 37 -28.71 -20.78 -1.82
CA ALA A 37 -30.09 -20.30 -1.92
C ALA A 37 -30.96 -21.14 -2.87
N GLY A 38 -30.39 -22.12 -3.59
CA GLY A 38 -31.11 -22.92 -4.59
C GLY A 38 -31.50 -22.13 -5.85
N VAL A 39 -30.82 -21.01 -6.12
CA VAL A 39 -31.09 -20.12 -7.26
C VAL A 39 -29.95 -20.24 -8.29
N SER A 40 -30.28 -20.26 -9.58
CA SER A 40 -29.30 -20.13 -10.65
C SER A 40 -29.16 -18.67 -11.09
N LEU A 41 -27.96 -18.11 -11.05
CA LEU A 41 -27.69 -16.76 -11.54
C LEU A 41 -27.40 -16.76 -13.04
N SER A 42 -27.98 -15.81 -13.76
CA SER A 42 -27.59 -15.46 -15.12
C SER A 42 -26.26 -14.68 -15.13
N LEU A 43 -25.60 -14.59 -16.29
CA LEU A 43 -24.36 -13.81 -16.44
C LEU A 43 -24.54 -12.33 -16.06
N GLY A 44 -25.69 -11.74 -16.39
CA GLY A 44 -25.99 -10.35 -16.04
C GLY A 44 -26.10 -10.14 -14.53
N GLU A 45 -26.70 -11.09 -13.81
CA GLU A 45 -26.84 -11.03 -12.36
C GLU A 45 -25.49 -11.24 -11.66
N VAL A 46 -24.64 -12.16 -12.15
CA VAL A 46 -23.28 -12.32 -11.63
C VAL A 46 -22.47 -11.04 -11.80
N ILE A 47 -22.53 -10.40 -12.97
CA ILE A 47 -21.81 -9.13 -13.21
C ILE A 47 -22.35 -8.04 -12.28
N ALA A 48 -23.66 -7.92 -12.10
CA ALA A 48 -24.25 -6.90 -11.23
C ALA A 48 -23.85 -7.11 -9.76
N ASP A 49 -23.93 -8.35 -9.27
CA ASP A 49 -23.60 -8.68 -7.87
C ASP A 49 -22.12 -8.43 -7.58
N THR A 50 -21.22 -8.92 -8.43
CA THR A 50 -19.77 -8.80 -8.27
C THR A 50 -19.25 -7.35 -8.22
N MET A 51 -20.03 -6.39 -8.73
CA MET A 51 -19.68 -4.95 -8.76
C MET A 51 -20.08 -4.18 -7.50
N VAL A 52 -20.88 -4.78 -6.61
CA VAL A 52 -21.47 -4.10 -5.44
C VAL A 52 -21.18 -4.84 -4.12
N GLN A 53 -20.54 -6.01 -4.16
CA GLN A 53 -20.14 -6.75 -2.96
C GLN A 53 -19.43 -5.85 -1.93
N GLU A 54 -19.78 -6.02 -0.65
CA GLU A 54 -19.18 -5.26 0.46
C GLU A 54 -17.74 -5.67 0.76
N ARG A 55 -17.41 -6.96 0.54
CA ARG A 55 -16.09 -7.54 0.79
C ARG A 55 -15.60 -8.35 -0.41
N PRO A 56 -15.39 -7.70 -1.56
CA PRO A 56 -14.92 -8.37 -2.76
C PRO A 56 -13.47 -8.82 -2.58
N VAL A 57 -13.07 -9.89 -3.28
CA VAL A 57 -11.66 -10.30 -3.36
C VAL A 57 -10.85 -9.25 -4.10
N LEU A 58 -11.41 -8.75 -5.21
CA LEU A 58 -10.86 -7.61 -5.95
C LEU A 58 -11.92 -6.49 -6.02
N PRO A 59 -11.71 -5.36 -5.33
CA PRO A 59 -12.61 -4.21 -5.43
C PRO A 59 -12.67 -3.67 -6.85
N ALA A 60 -13.87 -3.36 -7.33
CA ALA A 60 -14.06 -2.76 -8.64
C ALA A 60 -13.49 -1.32 -8.68
N PRO A 61 -13.03 -0.83 -9.84
CA PRO A 61 -12.42 0.49 -9.97
C PRO A 61 -13.23 1.63 -9.34
N HIS A 62 -14.56 1.62 -9.51
CA HIS A 62 -15.45 2.63 -8.92
C HIS A 62 -15.53 2.54 -7.39
N GLN A 63 -15.48 1.34 -6.83
CA GLN A 63 -15.46 1.15 -5.37
C GLN A 63 -14.16 1.69 -4.78
N VAL A 64 -13.03 1.47 -5.45
CA VAL A 64 -11.74 2.04 -5.05
C VAL A 64 -11.76 3.56 -5.15
N ALA A 65 -12.25 4.13 -6.25
CA ALA A 65 -12.36 5.57 -6.42
C ALA A 65 -13.24 6.21 -5.33
N ALA A 66 -14.40 5.61 -5.05
CA ALA A 66 -15.29 6.07 -3.98
C ALA A 66 -14.64 5.95 -2.59
N GLY A 67 -13.99 4.83 -2.30
CA GLY A 67 -13.30 4.61 -1.02
C GLY A 67 -12.13 5.56 -0.80
N LEU A 68 -11.33 5.83 -1.84
CA LEU A 68 -10.25 6.82 -1.81
C LEU A 68 -10.80 8.23 -1.56
N TRP A 69 -11.86 8.63 -2.28
CA TRP A 69 -12.48 9.94 -2.07
C TRP A 69 -13.02 10.10 -0.66
N GLN A 70 -13.75 9.09 -0.17
CA GLN A 70 -14.29 9.10 1.20
C GLN A 70 -13.18 9.13 2.25
N GLY A 71 -12.10 8.37 2.06
CA GLY A 71 -10.97 8.31 2.98
C GLY A 71 -10.12 9.57 2.98
N VAL A 72 -9.95 10.23 1.83
CA VAL A 72 -9.11 11.42 1.68
C VAL A 72 -9.87 12.71 1.97
N ALA A 73 -11.04 12.90 1.35
CA ALA A 73 -11.80 14.15 1.37
C ALA A 73 -13.15 14.07 2.10
N GLY A 74 -13.74 12.88 2.20
CA GLY A 74 -15.07 12.69 2.80
C GLY A 74 -15.10 12.67 4.33
N GLN A 75 -13.97 12.86 5.00
CA GLN A 75 -13.87 12.81 6.45
C GLN A 75 -12.99 13.92 7.00
N ALA A 76 -13.19 14.27 8.28
CA ALA A 76 -12.31 15.20 8.97
C ALA A 76 -10.86 14.67 9.00
N VAL A 77 -9.88 15.54 8.74
CA VAL A 77 -8.45 15.21 8.70
C VAL A 77 -7.93 14.63 10.01
N THR A 78 -8.57 14.94 11.14
CA THR A 78 -8.23 14.43 12.48
C THR A 78 -8.93 13.10 12.82
N SER A 79 -9.81 12.60 11.95
CA SER A 79 -10.55 11.36 12.18
C SER A 79 -9.64 10.14 12.02
N LYS A 80 -9.76 9.17 12.94
CA LYS A 80 -9.10 7.85 12.82
C LYS A 80 -9.53 7.05 11.59
N ARG A 81 -10.64 7.43 10.96
CA ARG A 81 -11.15 6.82 9.72
C ARG A 81 -10.62 7.52 8.45
N SER A 82 -9.90 8.65 8.57
CA SER A 82 -9.33 9.39 7.45
C SER A 82 -7.98 8.79 7.03
N LEU A 83 -7.76 8.65 5.72
CA LEU A 83 -6.48 8.24 5.16
C LEU A 83 -5.41 9.33 5.33
N VAL A 84 -5.81 10.60 5.38
CA VAL A 84 -4.89 11.73 5.60
C VAL A 84 -4.28 11.66 6.99
N TYR A 85 -5.09 11.32 8.00
CA TYR A 85 -4.63 11.12 9.38
C TYR A 85 -3.52 10.07 9.46
N HIS A 86 -3.75 8.89 8.88
CA HIS A 86 -2.76 7.80 8.87
C HIS A 86 -1.54 8.10 7.99
N GLY A 87 -1.74 8.83 6.88
CA GLY A 87 -0.66 9.35 6.06
C GLY A 87 0.26 10.26 6.87
N TRP A 88 -0.32 11.16 7.68
CA TRP A 88 0.44 12.02 8.58
C TRP A 88 1.18 11.25 9.68
N ILE A 89 0.56 10.24 10.29
CA ILE A 89 1.24 9.40 11.30
C ILE A 89 2.46 8.73 10.68
N THR A 90 2.29 8.07 9.53
CA THR A 90 3.39 7.39 8.85
C THR A 90 4.49 8.37 8.48
N PHE A 91 4.13 9.50 7.88
CA PHE A 91 5.07 10.53 7.49
C PHE A 91 5.84 11.12 8.67
N SER A 92 5.15 11.47 9.76
CA SER A 92 5.77 12.04 10.95
C SER A 92 6.72 11.05 11.63
N ALA A 93 6.34 9.77 11.72
CA ALA A 93 7.22 8.72 12.23
C ALA A 93 8.47 8.53 11.35
N THR A 94 8.31 8.50 10.02
CA THR A 94 9.43 8.41 9.07
C THR A 94 10.34 9.64 9.18
N MET A 95 9.79 10.85 9.29
CA MET A 95 10.57 12.08 9.42
C MET A 95 11.34 12.15 10.73
N LEU A 96 10.73 11.74 11.84
CA LEU A 96 11.42 11.67 13.12
C LEU A 96 12.57 10.65 13.07
N GLY A 97 12.29 9.44 12.56
CA GLY A 97 13.32 8.40 12.39
C GLY A 97 14.45 8.85 11.47
N PHE A 98 14.13 9.54 10.37
CA PHE A 98 15.12 10.14 9.47
C PHE A 98 15.96 11.21 10.18
N ALA A 99 15.35 12.14 10.90
CA ALA A 99 16.08 13.19 11.61
C ALA A 99 17.05 12.62 12.65
N ILE A 100 16.60 11.63 13.44
CA ILE A 100 17.44 10.94 14.41
C ILE A 100 18.56 10.16 13.71
N GLY A 101 18.22 9.36 12.68
CA GLY A 101 19.18 8.54 11.95
C GLY A 101 20.25 9.38 11.25
N THR A 102 19.86 10.47 10.60
CA THR A 102 20.78 11.42 9.98
C THR A 102 21.64 12.12 11.03
N GLY A 103 21.07 12.58 12.14
CA GLY A 103 21.82 13.22 13.22
C GLY A 103 22.90 12.29 13.80
N LEU A 104 22.50 11.06 14.18
CA LEU A 104 23.43 10.05 14.68
C LEU A 104 24.47 9.63 13.62
N GLY A 105 24.05 9.48 12.37
CA GLY A 105 24.95 9.15 11.26
C GLY A 105 26.00 10.22 11.01
N ILE A 106 25.63 11.50 11.06
CA ILE A 106 26.57 12.62 10.95
C ILE A 106 27.55 12.62 12.12
N LEU A 107 27.07 12.48 13.37
CA LEU A 107 27.94 12.42 14.55
C LEU A 107 28.94 11.26 14.47
N LEU A 108 28.46 10.08 14.03
CA LEU A 108 29.30 8.92 13.83
C LEU A 108 30.37 9.16 12.76
N ALA A 109 29.99 9.74 11.62
CA ALA A 109 30.91 10.09 10.54
C ALA A 109 31.98 11.09 11.00
N VAL A 110 31.60 12.11 11.77
CA VAL A 110 32.55 13.07 12.35
C VAL A 110 33.54 12.35 13.27
N GLY A 111 33.07 11.44 14.12
CA GLY A 111 33.93 10.65 15.02
C GLY A 111 34.92 9.76 14.25
N ILE A 112 34.44 9.04 13.23
CA ILE A 112 35.28 8.20 12.35
C ILE A 112 36.35 9.04 11.64
N VAL A 113 36.00 10.24 11.15
CA VAL A 113 36.94 11.11 10.44
C VAL A 113 38.03 11.69 11.34
N HIS A 114 37.71 12.00 12.60
CA HIS A 114 38.65 12.65 13.51
C HIS A 114 39.47 11.68 14.37
N ASP A 115 39.00 10.44 14.57
CA ASP A 115 39.66 9.45 15.40
C ASP A 115 39.97 8.14 14.65
N ARG A 116 41.26 7.83 14.52
CA ARG A 116 41.73 6.61 13.82
C ARG A 116 41.31 5.31 14.52
N ALA A 117 41.12 5.33 15.84
CA ALA A 117 40.66 4.14 16.56
C ALA A 117 39.17 3.88 16.28
N MET A 118 38.33 4.91 16.17
CA MET A 118 36.94 4.81 15.71
C MET A 118 36.86 4.28 14.29
N ASP A 119 37.68 4.77 13.36
CA ASP A 119 37.70 4.26 11.98
C ASP A 119 37.98 2.75 11.95
N MET A 120 39.04 2.30 12.62
CA MET A 120 39.40 0.87 12.64
C MET A 120 38.40 -0.02 13.38
N SER A 121 37.71 0.49 14.40
CA SER A 121 36.80 -0.32 15.24
C SER A 121 35.34 -0.28 14.76
N VAL A 122 34.84 0.86 14.30
CA VAL A 122 33.42 1.06 13.96
C VAL A 122 33.11 0.71 12.51
N MET A 123 34.01 1.00 11.56
CA MET A 123 33.76 0.72 10.13
C MET A 123 33.39 -0.75 9.84
N PRO A 124 34.06 -1.77 10.43
CA PRO A 124 33.69 -3.16 10.21
C PRO A 124 32.24 -3.47 10.62
N TRP A 125 31.79 -2.92 11.75
CA TRP A 125 30.42 -3.08 12.23
C TRP A 125 29.41 -2.31 11.38
N ALA A 126 29.77 -1.12 10.92
CA ALA A 126 28.93 -0.33 10.02
C ALA A 126 28.68 -1.11 8.71
N ILE A 127 29.72 -1.70 8.11
CA ILE A 127 29.59 -2.54 6.92
C ILE A 127 28.77 -3.79 7.22
N ALA A 128 29.05 -4.49 8.32
CA ALA A 128 28.31 -5.69 8.71
C ALA A 128 26.81 -5.40 8.89
N SER A 129 26.44 -4.27 9.51
CA SER A 129 25.05 -3.91 9.75
C SER A 129 24.23 -3.74 8.46
N GLN A 130 24.87 -3.32 7.36
CA GLN A 130 24.20 -3.18 6.05
C GLN A 130 23.79 -4.52 5.44
N THR A 131 24.33 -5.64 5.94
CA THR A 131 23.99 -6.98 5.47
C THR A 131 22.79 -7.58 6.19
N VAL A 132 22.38 -7.01 7.33
CA VAL A 132 21.25 -7.54 8.12
C VAL A 132 19.94 -7.09 7.48
N PRO A 133 19.06 -8.03 7.07
CA PRO A 133 17.77 -7.66 6.49
C PRO A 133 16.87 -7.00 7.53
N ILE A 134 16.22 -5.90 7.17
CA ILE A 134 15.24 -5.22 8.04
C ILE A 134 14.14 -6.19 8.51
N LEU A 135 13.73 -7.14 7.66
CA LEU A 135 12.72 -8.14 8.00
C LEU A 135 13.12 -9.02 9.19
N ALA A 136 14.42 -9.28 9.39
CA ALA A 136 14.91 -10.08 10.50
C ALA A 136 14.84 -9.34 11.85
N ILE A 137 14.92 -8.01 11.82
CA ILE A 137 14.93 -7.16 13.04
C ILE A 137 13.51 -6.77 13.46
N ALA A 138 12.57 -6.64 12.51
CA ALA A 138 11.22 -6.15 12.77
C ALA A 138 10.49 -6.82 13.97
N PRO A 139 10.52 -8.16 14.14
CA PRO A 139 9.83 -8.81 15.27
C PRO A 139 10.44 -8.54 16.64
N MET A 140 11.71 -8.13 16.71
CA MET A 140 12.41 -7.85 17.97
C MET A 140 12.06 -6.47 18.54
N VAL A 141 11.58 -5.56 17.68
CA VAL A 141 11.34 -4.14 18.02
C VAL A 141 9.85 -3.85 18.25
N ILE A 142 8.95 -4.61 17.62
CA ILE A 142 7.51 -4.38 17.66
C ILE A 142 6.85 -5.59 18.36
N VAL A 143 6.55 -5.46 19.66
CA VAL A 143 5.74 -6.39 20.47
C VAL A 143 4.65 -5.61 21.19
#